data_AF-A0A820C7Q7-F1
#
_entry.id   AF-A0A820C7Q7-F1
#
_cell.length_a   1.000
_cell.length_b   1.000
_cell.length_c   1.000
_cell.angle_alpha   90.00
_cell.angle_beta   90.00
_cell.angle_gamma   90.00
#
_symmetry.space_group_name_H-M   'P 1'
#
loop_
_entity.id
_entity.type
_entity.pdbx_description
1 polymer ?
#
loop_
_entity_poly.entity_id
_entity_poly.type
_entity_poly.pdbx_seq_one_letter_code
_entity_poly.pdbx_strand_id
1 'polypeptide(L)'
;MTSLSTITDDEKKRYVIISYMFECAAKLRLSIVTTASAAVIYHKCSRYLEKSDFDQYTLAATALSLASKYEEEHVKIRDLINITYRTLHPNQPHLRISNEYYRLRNTLVDCELFLIRILGFHFQFNHPNKYLLHYFDTLSNWITITPSTPIKNNINLIDIAMSILQDTYYDYTLIKDFSPQHIAIAIIYLVIKTYALDIPGVTNEDEHIQWMKVFSSTITNDILVQIITRINTLYKHVERTLEHSSLTKSH
;
A
#
# COMPACT_ATOMS: atom_id res chain seq x y z
N MET A 1 -0.49 -30.21 -14.47
CA MET A 1 -0.82 -28.90 -15.10
C MET A 1 -2.30 -28.63 -14.89
N THR A 2 -2.69 -28.21 -13.68
CA THR A 2 -4.07 -27.82 -13.33
C THR A 2 -4.09 -27.25 -11.91
N SER A 3 -3.75 -25.97 -11.74
CA SER A 3 -4.06 -25.15 -10.55
C SER A 3 -3.68 -23.67 -10.77
N LEU A 4 -4.10 -23.10 -11.89
CA LEU A 4 -4.06 -21.65 -12.16
C LEU A 4 -5.48 -21.06 -12.31
N SER A 5 -6.50 -21.84 -11.95
CA SER A 5 -7.90 -21.47 -12.05
C SER A 5 -8.40 -20.91 -10.72
N THR A 6 -9.02 -19.73 -10.80
CA THR A 6 -9.65 -18.94 -9.73
C THR A 6 -8.66 -18.09 -8.91
N ILE A 7 -8.49 -16.83 -9.34
CA ILE A 7 -8.31 -15.76 -8.36
C ILE A 7 -9.52 -15.91 -7.43
N THR A 8 -9.27 -16.18 -6.15
CA THR A 8 -10.35 -16.27 -5.16
C THR A 8 -11.10 -14.94 -5.17
N ASP A 9 -12.42 -14.96 -5.30
CA ASP A 9 -13.28 -13.77 -5.37
C ASP A 9 -12.97 -12.78 -4.21
N ASP A 10 -12.55 -13.33 -3.07
CA ASP A 10 -12.08 -12.61 -1.90
C ASP A 10 -10.85 -11.72 -2.14
N GLU A 11 -9.89 -12.12 -2.98
CA GLU A 11 -8.70 -11.32 -3.28
C GLU A 11 -9.06 -10.09 -4.12
N LYS A 12 -9.95 -10.27 -5.11
CA LYS A 12 -10.48 -9.15 -5.91
C LYS A 12 -11.24 -8.18 -5.02
N LYS A 13 -12.10 -8.70 -4.14
CA LYS A 13 -12.86 -7.89 -3.19
C LYS A 13 -11.94 -7.07 -2.28
N ARG A 14 -10.91 -7.70 -1.71
CA ARG A 14 -9.90 -7.01 -0.88
C ARG A 14 -9.17 -5.91 -1.67
N TYR A 15 -8.77 -6.20 -2.91
CA TYR A 15 -8.11 -5.21 -3.76
C TYR A 15 -9.00 -3.97 -3.96
N VAL A 16 -10.27 -4.15 -4.34
CA VAL A 16 -11.24 -3.06 -4.54
C VAL A 16 -11.39 -2.19 -3.28
N ILE A 17 -11.45 -2.81 -2.10
CA ILE A 17 -11.62 -2.09 -0.83
C ILE A 17 -10.36 -1.31 -0.44
N ILE A 18 -9.17 -1.86 -0.69
CA ILE A 18 -7.91 -1.14 -0.44
C ILE A 18 -7.75 0.01 -1.43
N SER A 19 -8.11 -0.19 -2.71
CA SER A 19 -8.12 0.89 -3.70
C SER A 19 -9.08 2.01 -3.29
N TYR A 20 -10.28 1.65 -2.81
CA TYR A 20 -11.23 2.60 -2.24
C TYR A 20 -10.64 3.38 -1.05
N MET A 21 -9.97 2.68 -0.14
CA MET A 21 -9.34 3.29 1.03
C MET A 21 -8.21 4.24 0.64
N PHE A 22 -7.38 3.87 -0.34
CA PHE A 22 -6.28 4.72 -0.85
C PHE A 22 -6.83 5.94 -1.58
N GLU A 23 -7.91 5.80 -2.35
CA GLU A 23 -8.60 6.94 -2.96
C GLU A 23 -9.14 7.91 -1.89
N CYS A 24 -9.75 7.38 -0.82
CA CYS A 24 -10.20 8.19 0.31
C CYS A 24 -9.05 8.90 1.02
N ALA A 25 -7.93 8.19 1.25
CA ALA A 25 -6.74 8.75 1.88
C ALA A 25 -6.13 9.90 1.04
N ALA A 26 -6.06 9.73 -0.27
CA ALA A 26 -5.60 10.76 -1.19
C ALA A 26 -6.52 12.00 -1.17
N LYS A 27 -7.84 11.81 -1.17
CA LYS A 27 -8.83 12.91 -1.04
C LYS A 27 -8.73 13.63 0.31
N LEU A 28 -8.39 12.90 1.38
CA LEU A 28 -8.14 13.45 2.71
C LEU A 28 -6.75 14.08 2.87
N ARG A 29 -5.87 13.94 1.87
CA ARG A 29 -4.48 14.40 1.88
C ARG A 29 -3.68 13.82 3.06
N LEU A 30 -3.91 12.55 3.37
CA LEU A 30 -3.14 11.84 4.38
C LEU A 30 -1.76 11.46 3.85
N SER A 31 -0.78 11.32 4.75
CA SER A 31 0.53 10.84 4.35
C SER A 31 0.50 9.38 3.88
N ILE A 32 1.53 9.01 3.13
CA ILE A 32 1.74 7.63 2.67
C ILE A 32 1.91 6.69 3.87
N VAL A 33 2.51 7.16 4.97
CA VAL A 33 2.71 6.40 6.20
C VAL A 33 1.37 6.14 6.89
N THR A 34 0.50 7.14 7.02
CA THR A 34 -0.87 6.96 7.55
C THR A 34 -1.67 5.97 6.71
N THR A 35 -1.55 6.09 5.39
CA THR A 35 -2.23 5.20 4.44
C THR A 35 -1.74 3.75 4.57
N ALA A 36 -0.43 3.55 4.76
CA ALA A 36 0.19 2.27 5.05
C ALA A 36 -0.30 1.68 6.38
N SER A 37 -0.32 2.47 7.46
CA SER A 37 -0.89 2.09 8.76
C SER A 37 -2.35 1.64 8.63
N ALA A 38 -3.15 2.39 7.89
CA ALA A 38 -4.55 2.05 7.63
C ALA A 38 -4.70 0.71 6.90
N ALA A 39 -3.86 0.44 5.89
CA ALA A 39 -3.88 -0.82 5.17
C ALA A 39 -3.53 -2.01 6.08
N VAL A 40 -2.50 -1.88 6.92
CA VAL A 40 -2.11 -2.93 7.86
C VAL A 40 -3.22 -3.19 8.88
N ILE A 41 -3.85 -2.14 9.41
CA ILE A 41 -5.00 -2.27 10.32
C ILE A 41 -6.15 -3.02 9.62
N TYR A 42 -6.52 -2.58 8.42
CA TYR A 42 -7.60 -3.18 7.64
C TYR A 42 -7.33 -4.67 7.41
N HIS A 43 -6.14 -5.04 6.94
CA HIS A 43 -5.79 -6.44 6.68
C HIS A 43 -5.83 -7.32 7.92
N LYS A 44 -5.29 -6.82 9.05
CA LYS A 44 -5.35 -7.53 10.33
C LYS A 44 -6.79 -7.76 10.76
N CYS A 45 -7.63 -6.72 10.76
CA CYS A 45 -9.01 -6.80 11.22
C CYS A 45 -9.92 -7.58 10.27
N SER A 46 -9.77 -7.40 8.96
CA SER A 46 -10.57 -8.06 7.93
C SER A 46 -10.47 -9.58 8.05
N ARG A 47 -9.26 -10.11 8.26
CA ARG A 47 -9.05 -11.55 8.48
C ARG A 47 -9.74 -12.09 9.74
N TYR A 48 -9.86 -11.29 10.80
CA TYR A 48 -10.65 -11.69 11.98
C TYR A 48 -12.16 -11.61 11.73
N LEU A 49 -12.58 -10.71 10.83
CA LEU A 49 -13.98 -10.41 10.53
C LEU A 49 -14.53 -11.11 9.29
N GLU A 50 -13.74 -11.94 8.58
CA GLU A 50 -14.17 -12.71 7.40
C GLU A 50 -15.39 -13.61 7.68
N LYS A 51 -15.67 -13.94 8.95
CA LYS A 51 -16.83 -14.75 9.37
C LYS A 51 -18.04 -13.91 9.82
N SER A 52 -17.93 -12.59 9.80
CA SER A 52 -18.95 -11.64 10.24
C SER A 52 -19.56 -10.94 9.04
N ASP A 53 -20.85 -10.61 9.09
CA ASP A 53 -21.54 -9.78 8.09
C ASP A 53 -21.15 -8.29 8.20
N PHE A 54 -19.88 -8.01 8.53
CA PHE A 54 -19.41 -6.65 8.73
C PHE A 54 -19.19 -5.95 7.40
N ASP A 55 -19.66 -4.71 7.26
CA ASP A 55 -19.42 -3.92 6.06
C ASP A 55 -17.93 -3.55 5.94
N GLN A 56 -17.28 -4.08 4.92
CA GLN A 56 -15.84 -3.90 4.73
C GLN A 56 -15.47 -2.46 4.32
N TYR A 57 -16.39 -1.69 3.75
CA TYR A 57 -16.16 -0.27 3.46
C TYR A 57 -16.15 0.56 4.73
N THR A 58 -17.09 0.31 5.64
CA THR A 58 -17.08 0.90 6.99
C THR A 58 -15.83 0.51 7.77
N LEU A 59 -15.38 -0.74 7.65
CA LEU A 59 -14.13 -1.22 8.24
C LEU A 59 -12.92 -0.42 7.71
N ALA A 60 -12.82 -0.26 6.38
CA ALA A 60 -11.74 0.50 5.75
C ALA A 60 -11.75 1.99 6.16
N ALA A 61 -12.92 2.64 6.18
CA ALA A 61 -13.06 4.01 6.64
C ALA A 61 -12.65 4.18 8.12
N THR A 62 -12.99 3.21 8.96
CA THR A 62 -12.63 3.21 10.38
C THR A 62 -11.14 2.96 10.58
N ALA A 63 -10.55 2.03 9.82
CA ALA A 63 -9.10 1.78 9.82
C ALA A 63 -8.32 3.04 9.45
N LEU A 64 -8.81 3.80 8.47
CA LEU A 64 -8.23 5.07 8.07
C LEU A 64 -8.32 6.14 9.17
N SER A 65 -9.47 6.24 9.84
CA SER A 65 -9.65 7.15 10.99
C SER A 65 -8.73 6.80 12.16
N LEU A 66 -8.51 5.51 12.41
CA LEU A 66 -7.71 5.03 13.52
C LEU A 66 -6.22 5.25 13.24
N ALA A 67 -5.79 4.96 12.01
CA ALA A 67 -4.43 5.22 11.54
C ALA A 67 -4.10 6.72 11.62
N SER A 68 -5.00 7.60 11.17
CA SER A 68 -4.75 9.05 11.22
C SER A 68 -4.59 9.56 12.65
N LYS A 69 -5.39 9.05 13.60
CA LYS A 69 -5.20 9.36 15.03
C LYS A 69 -3.87 8.85 15.57
N TYR A 70 -3.45 7.65 15.16
CA TYR A 70 -2.21 7.04 15.63
C TYR A 70 -0.96 7.76 15.09
N GLU A 71 -0.95 8.14 13.82
CA GLU A 71 0.15 8.89 13.19
C GLU A 71 0.07 10.42 13.47
N GLU A 72 -0.82 10.83 14.39
CA GLU A 72 -1.03 12.24 14.79
C GLU A 72 -1.46 13.17 13.64
N GLU A 73 -2.11 12.63 12.60
CA GLU A 73 -2.72 13.39 11.50
C GLU A 73 -4.19 13.69 11.81
N HIS A 74 -4.49 14.94 12.15
CA HIS A 74 -5.83 15.36 12.52
C HIS A 74 -6.80 15.39 11.33
N VAL A 75 -7.61 14.33 11.20
CA VAL A 75 -8.75 14.27 10.28
C VAL A 75 -10.05 14.55 11.03
N LYS A 76 -10.85 15.49 10.52
CA LYS A 76 -12.20 15.72 11.05
C LYS A 76 -13.11 14.57 10.65
N ILE A 77 -13.83 13.99 11.62
CA ILE A 77 -14.77 12.89 11.37
C ILE A 77 -15.83 13.23 10.30
N ARG A 78 -16.23 14.51 10.21
CA ARG A 78 -17.15 14.98 9.17
C ARG A 78 -16.55 14.85 7.77
N ASP A 79 -15.29 15.23 7.60
CA ASP A 79 -14.62 15.20 6.30
C ASP A 79 -14.37 13.75 5.87
N LEU A 80 -13.99 12.89 6.83
CA LEU A 80 -13.90 11.45 6.63
C LEU A 80 -15.23 10.87 6.11
N ILE A 81 -16.33 11.06 6.84
CA ILE A 81 -17.65 10.53 6.47
C ILE A 81 -18.09 11.06 5.10
N ASN A 82 -17.88 12.35 4.84
CA ASN A 82 -18.27 12.95 3.56
C ASN A 82 -17.47 12.36 2.39
N ILE A 83 -16.16 12.16 2.55
CA ILE A 83 -15.31 11.60 1.51
C ILE A 83 -15.60 10.12 1.30
N THR A 84 -15.75 9.34 2.37
CA THR A 84 -16.04 7.91 2.27
C THR A 84 -17.39 7.67 1.61
N TYR A 85 -18.41 8.45 1.98
CA TYR A 85 -19.74 8.41 1.36
C TYR A 85 -19.69 8.84 -0.11
N ARG A 86 -19.01 9.95 -0.42
CA ARG A 86 -18.93 10.47 -1.80
C ARG A 86 -18.16 9.54 -2.73
N THR A 87 -17.16 8.82 -2.22
CA THR A 87 -16.40 7.83 -2.99
C THR A 87 -17.26 6.59 -3.30
N LEU A 88 -18.16 6.17 -2.40
CA LEU A 88 -19.12 5.08 -2.67
C LEU A 88 -20.29 5.51 -3.55
N HIS A 89 -20.72 6.77 -3.43
CA HIS A 89 -21.90 7.30 -4.11
C HIS A 89 -21.56 8.55 -4.95
N PRO A 90 -20.81 8.39 -6.06
CA PRO A 90 -20.34 9.52 -6.88
C PRO A 90 -21.48 10.31 -7.55
N ASN A 91 -22.63 9.68 -7.78
CA ASN A 91 -23.78 10.30 -8.45
C ASN A 91 -24.80 10.90 -7.47
N GLN A 92 -24.62 10.72 -6.16
CA GLN A 92 -25.57 11.22 -5.17
C GLN A 92 -25.18 12.61 -4.64
N PRO A 93 -26.15 13.44 -4.20
CA PRO A 93 -25.85 14.75 -3.62
C PRO A 93 -24.98 14.61 -2.36
N HIS A 94 -24.28 15.69 -2.00
CA HIS A 94 -23.49 15.72 -0.76
C HIS A 94 -24.34 15.35 0.45
N LEU A 95 -23.77 14.53 1.34
CA LEU A 95 -24.44 14.10 2.56
C LEU A 95 -24.78 15.33 3.41
N ARG A 96 -26.08 15.58 3.58
CA ARG A 96 -26.55 16.64 4.49
C ARG A 96 -26.39 16.17 5.93
N ILE A 97 -26.28 17.11 6.87
CA ILE A 97 -26.34 16.80 8.31
C ILE A 97 -27.78 16.35 8.61
N SER A 98 -28.00 15.04 8.51
CA SER A 98 -29.28 14.36 8.66
C SER A 98 -29.14 13.20 9.65
N ASN A 99 -30.24 12.50 9.93
CA ASN A 99 -30.21 11.29 10.76
C ASN A 99 -29.26 10.23 10.19
N GLU A 100 -29.10 10.15 8.87
CA GLU A 100 -28.18 9.21 8.22
C GLU A 100 -26.72 9.51 8.56
N TYR A 101 -26.32 10.79 8.53
CA TYR A 101 -25.00 11.22 8.97
C TYR A 101 -24.71 10.80 10.42
N TYR A 102 -25.66 11.02 11.33
CA TYR A 102 -25.48 10.62 12.73
C TYR A 102 -25.40 9.10 12.90
N ARG A 103 -26.16 8.33 12.11
CA ARG A 103 -26.05 6.87 12.11
C ARG A 103 -24.68 6.40 11.64
N LEU A 104 -24.19 6.89 10.49
CA LEU A 104 -22.86 6.54 9.97
C LEU A 104 -21.76 6.91 10.95
N ARG A 105 -21.86 8.11 11.56
CA ARG A 105 -20.93 8.55 12.60
C ARG A 105 -20.89 7.60 13.79
N ASN A 106 -22.07 7.21 14.32
CA ASN A 106 -22.13 6.32 15.46
C ASN A 106 -21.56 4.95 15.13
N THR A 107 -21.91 4.38 13.96
CA THR A 107 -21.34 3.11 13.49
C THR A 107 -19.82 3.19 13.38
N LEU A 108 -19.26 4.30 12.89
CA LEU A 108 -17.82 4.47 12.77
C LEU A 108 -17.15 4.50 14.15
N VAL A 109 -17.74 5.21 15.13
CA VAL A 109 -17.22 5.27 16.50
C VAL A 109 -17.30 3.90 17.19
N ASP A 110 -18.40 3.17 17.00
CA ASP A 110 -18.56 1.82 17.57
C ASP A 110 -17.58 0.82 16.92
N CYS A 111 -17.42 0.91 15.60
CA CYS A 111 -16.44 0.14 14.84
C CYS A 111 -15.02 0.45 15.32
N GLU A 112 -14.70 1.72 15.58
CA GLU A 112 -13.37 2.13 16.04
C GLU A 112 -12.98 1.43 17.34
N LEU A 113 -13.88 1.45 18.34
CA LEU A 113 -13.65 0.76 19.60
C LEU A 113 -13.45 -0.75 19.38
N PHE A 114 -14.19 -1.32 18.45
CA PHE A 114 -14.07 -2.73 18.11
C PHE A 114 -12.74 -3.08 17.44
N LEU A 115 -12.24 -2.25 16.51
CA LEU A 115 -10.92 -2.45 15.89
C LEU A 115 -9.78 -2.34 16.90
N ILE A 116 -9.87 -1.37 17.82
CA ILE A 116 -8.88 -1.21 18.88
C ILE A 116 -8.78 -2.48 19.74
N ARG A 117 -9.93 -3.10 20.05
CA ARG A 117 -9.98 -4.37 20.81
C ARG A 117 -9.38 -5.53 20.03
N ILE A 118 -9.67 -5.66 18.73
CA ILE A 118 -9.08 -6.71 17.88
C ILE A 118 -7.56 -6.56 17.82
N LEU A 119 -7.07 -5.34 17.70
CA LEU A 119 -5.63 -5.05 17.66
C LEU A 119 -4.97 -5.16 19.05
N GLY A 120 -5.76 -5.33 20.11
CA GLY A 120 -5.27 -5.42 21.48
C GLY A 120 -4.49 -4.18 21.91
N PHE A 121 -4.83 -3.00 21.40
CA PHE A 121 -4.09 -1.74 21.62
C PHE A 121 -2.64 -1.72 21.10
N HIS A 122 -2.25 -2.66 20.23
CA HIS A 122 -0.93 -2.69 19.61
C HIS A 122 -0.93 -2.03 18.23
N PHE A 123 -0.51 -0.76 18.20
CA PHE A 123 -0.49 0.06 16.98
C PHE A 123 0.91 0.28 16.39
N GLN A 124 1.94 -0.36 16.94
CA GLN A 124 3.30 -0.18 16.45
C GLN A 124 3.51 -0.95 15.14
N PHE A 125 3.42 -0.25 14.01
CA PHE A 125 3.71 -0.79 12.68
C PHE A 125 5.09 -0.32 12.22
N ASN A 126 5.99 -1.27 11.94
CA ASN A 126 7.30 -0.96 11.39
C ASN A 126 7.19 -0.94 9.85
N HIS A 127 7.01 0.24 9.28
CA HIS A 127 6.79 0.39 7.84
C HIS A 127 8.11 0.43 7.06
N PRO A 128 8.17 -0.18 5.85
CA PRO A 128 9.34 -0.08 4.97
C PRO A 128 9.66 1.36 4.56
N ASN A 129 8.68 2.28 4.62
CA ASN A 129 8.80 3.68 4.20
C ASN A 129 9.98 4.40 4.85
N LYS A 130 10.23 4.14 6.15
CA LYS A 130 11.35 4.74 6.87
C LYS A 130 12.70 4.29 6.31
N TYR A 131 12.87 2.99 6.08
CA TYR A 131 14.11 2.44 5.53
C TYR A 131 14.32 2.88 4.08
N LEU A 132 13.24 2.92 3.29
CA LEU A 132 13.29 3.32 1.90
C LEU A 132 13.86 4.74 1.75
N LEU A 133 13.40 5.71 2.55
CA LEU A 133 13.94 7.08 2.53
C LEU A 133 15.42 7.11 2.87
N HIS A 134 15.82 6.49 3.98
CA HIS A 134 17.22 6.52 4.43
C HIS A 134 18.17 5.83 3.44
N TYR A 135 17.76 4.70 2.89
CA TYR A 135 18.59 3.93 1.95
C TYR A 135 18.68 4.65 0.61
N PHE A 136 17.57 5.22 0.13
CA PHE A 136 17.54 5.97 -1.11
C PHE A 136 18.36 7.25 -1.02
N ASP A 137 18.28 8.00 0.08
CA ASP A 137 19.10 9.21 0.30
C ASP A 137 20.60 8.89 0.30
N THR A 138 20.99 7.79 0.95
CA THR A 138 22.38 7.31 0.94
C THR A 138 22.85 6.93 -0.47
N LEU A 139 21.99 6.24 -1.22
CA LEU A 139 22.31 5.77 -2.58
C LEU A 139 22.19 6.85 -3.65
N SER A 140 21.37 7.89 -3.44
CA SER A 140 21.19 8.98 -4.40
C SER A 140 22.51 9.70 -4.69
N ASN A 141 23.44 9.71 -3.73
CA ASN A 141 24.78 10.24 -3.92
C ASN A 141 25.70 9.34 -4.75
N TRP A 142 25.35 8.05 -4.87
CA TRP A 142 26.15 7.04 -5.58
C TRP A 142 25.60 6.76 -6.98
N ILE A 143 24.28 6.85 -7.18
CA ILE A 143 23.64 6.57 -8.46
C ILE A 143 24.10 7.58 -9.51
N THR A 144 24.68 7.08 -10.60
CA THR A 144 25.03 7.91 -11.76
C THR A 144 23.96 7.75 -12.83
N ILE A 145 23.45 8.89 -13.31
CA ILE A 145 22.50 8.94 -14.42
C ILE A 145 23.29 8.80 -15.71
N THR A 146 23.26 7.61 -16.32
CA THR A 146 23.91 7.35 -17.60
C THR A 146 23.15 8.07 -18.73
N PRO A 147 23.81 8.60 -19.77
CA PRO A 147 23.16 9.36 -20.85
C PRO A 147 22.11 8.58 -21.66
N SER A 148 22.03 7.26 -21.50
CA SER A 148 21.00 6.37 -22.07
C SER A 148 19.74 6.24 -21.22
N THR A 149 19.70 6.85 -20.02
CA THR A 149 18.55 6.73 -19.13
C THR A 149 17.35 7.54 -19.65
N PRO A 150 16.14 6.95 -19.71
CA PRO A 150 14.93 7.62 -20.20
C PRO A 150 14.32 8.57 -19.14
N ILE A 151 15.14 9.14 -18.27
CA ILE A 151 14.68 10.06 -17.22
C ILE A 151 14.45 11.40 -17.90
N LYS A 152 13.18 11.69 -18.21
CA LYS A 152 12.75 13.08 -18.45
C LYS A 152 13.12 13.87 -17.20
N ASN A 153 13.71 15.05 -17.37
CA ASN A 153 14.31 15.94 -16.35
C ASN A 153 13.46 16.27 -15.09
N ASN A 154 12.25 15.71 -14.92
CA ASN A 154 11.32 15.99 -13.82
C ASN A 154 10.83 14.73 -13.07
N ILE A 155 11.42 13.56 -13.26
CA ILE A 155 10.98 12.34 -12.57
C ILE A 155 11.79 12.15 -11.29
N ASN A 156 11.13 12.29 -10.14
CA ASN A 156 11.71 11.95 -8.84
C ASN A 156 11.68 10.43 -8.64
N LEU A 157 12.85 9.80 -8.68
CA LEU A 157 12.99 8.35 -8.46
C LEU A 157 12.46 7.90 -7.09
N ILE A 158 12.56 8.76 -6.08
CA ILE A 158 12.01 8.48 -4.74
C ILE A 158 10.49 8.38 -4.76
N ASP A 159 9.80 9.22 -5.53
CA ASP A 159 8.34 9.21 -5.63
C ASP A 159 7.85 7.93 -6.32
N ILE A 160 8.62 7.43 -7.30
CA ILE A 160 8.36 6.14 -7.94
C ILE A 160 8.58 5.00 -6.95
N ALA A 161 9.70 4.99 -6.23
CA ALA A 161 9.97 3.96 -5.22
C ALA A 161 8.88 3.93 -4.14
N MET A 162 8.42 5.11 -3.69
CA MET A 162 7.32 5.25 -2.75
C MET A 162 5.98 4.77 -3.30
N SER A 163 5.71 5.01 -4.60
CA SER A 163 4.51 4.52 -5.28
C SER A 163 4.51 2.99 -5.36
N ILE A 164 5.64 2.39 -5.76
CA ILE A 164 5.80 0.93 -5.78
C ILE A 164 5.63 0.35 -4.37
N LEU A 165 6.19 1.01 -3.36
CA LEU A 165 6.01 0.60 -1.97
C LEU A 165 4.55 0.66 -1.54
N GLN A 166 3.83 1.72 -1.89
CA GLN A 166 2.41 1.84 -1.59
C GLN A 166 1.59 0.70 -2.22
N ASP A 167 1.95 0.29 -3.44
CA ASP A 167 1.29 -0.84 -4.09
C ASP A 167 1.52 -2.16 -3.33
N THR A 168 2.68 -2.37 -2.69
CA THR A 168 2.91 -3.61 -1.93
C THR A 168 1.89 -3.87 -0.82
N TYR A 169 1.23 -2.82 -0.30
CA TYR A 169 0.18 -2.94 0.72
C TYR A 169 -1.13 -3.56 0.22
N TYR A 170 -1.30 -3.73 -1.11
CA TYR A 170 -2.40 -4.53 -1.65
C TYR A 170 -2.27 -6.01 -1.28
N ASP A 171 -1.03 -6.52 -1.15
CA ASP A 171 -0.74 -7.87 -0.68
C ASP A 171 -0.17 -7.85 0.75
N TYR A 172 -1.05 -8.09 1.74
CA TYR A 172 -0.65 -8.15 3.14
C TYR A 172 0.41 -9.22 3.44
N THR A 173 0.39 -10.33 2.69
CA THR A 173 1.34 -11.41 2.96
C THR A 173 2.77 -10.98 2.63
N LEU A 174 2.98 -10.06 1.69
CA LEU A 174 4.30 -9.50 1.43
C LEU A 174 4.85 -8.72 2.64
N ILE A 175 4.01 -7.92 3.27
CA ILE A 175 4.41 -7.11 4.45
C ILE A 175 4.56 -7.96 5.71
N LYS A 176 3.81 -9.05 5.80
CA LYS A 176 3.88 -9.98 6.93
C LYS A 176 5.09 -10.90 6.85
N ASP A 177 5.39 -11.42 5.67
CA ASP A 177 6.36 -12.52 5.49
C ASP A 177 7.81 -12.00 5.43
N PHE A 178 8.02 -10.74 5.04
CA PHE A 178 9.36 -10.16 4.85
C PHE A 178 9.65 -9.01 5.81
N SER A 179 10.93 -8.84 6.16
CA SER A 179 11.38 -7.70 6.96
C SER A 179 11.17 -6.39 6.19
N PRO A 180 10.74 -5.29 6.85
CA PRO A 180 10.60 -3.99 6.21
C PRO A 180 11.86 -3.49 5.52
N GLN A 181 13.04 -3.88 6.03
CA GLN A 181 14.34 -3.56 5.44
C GLN A 181 14.54 -4.26 4.09
N HIS A 182 14.17 -5.54 4.00
CA HIS A 182 14.32 -6.32 2.76
C HIS A 182 13.36 -5.82 1.68
N ILE A 183 12.13 -5.46 2.05
CA ILE A 183 11.15 -4.87 1.13
C ILE A 183 11.69 -3.55 0.56
N ALA A 184 12.22 -2.66 1.41
CA ALA A 184 12.80 -1.39 0.97
C ALA A 184 13.96 -1.60 -0.03
N ILE A 185 14.88 -2.53 0.27
CA ILE A 185 16.01 -2.84 -0.62
C ILE A 185 15.53 -3.42 -1.94
N ALA A 186 14.55 -4.33 -1.92
CA ALA A 186 14.00 -4.95 -3.13
C ALA A 186 13.35 -3.91 -4.06
N ILE A 187 12.65 -2.92 -3.50
CA ILE A 187 12.03 -1.84 -4.26
C ILE A 187 13.10 -0.93 -4.88
N ILE A 188 14.12 -0.57 -4.13
CA ILE A 188 15.25 0.22 -4.67
C ILE A 188 15.90 -0.52 -5.83
N TYR A 189 16.17 -1.81 -5.66
CA TYR A 189 16.74 -2.63 -6.73
C TYR A 189 15.83 -2.71 -7.96
N LEU A 190 14.51 -2.84 -7.75
CA LEU A 190 13.55 -2.83 -8.85
C LEU A 190 13.61 -1.50 -9.62
N VAL A 191 13.62 -0.36 -8.93
CA VAL A 191 13.76 0.97 -9.55
C VAL A 191 15.07 1.09 -10.33
N ILE A 192 16.19 0.65 -9.74
CA ILE A 192 17.50 0.67 -10.38
C ILE A 192 17.49 -0.15 -11.68
N LYS A 193 16.93 -1.37 -11.64
CA LYS A 193 16.81 -2.21 -12.83
C LYS A 193 15.85 -1.65 -13.88
N THR A 194 14.70 -1.11 -13.47
CA THR A 194 13.69 -0.56 -14.38
C THR A 194 14.19 0.67 -15.14
N TYR A 195 14.97 1.54 -14.47
CA TYR A 195 15.51 2.76 -15.07
C TYR A 195 16.93 2.61 -15.61
N ALA A 196 17.51 1.40 -15.59
CA ALA A 196 18.88 1.12 -15.99
C ALA A 196 19.89 2.07 -15.34
N LEU A 197 19.77 2.25 -14.01
CA LEU A 197 20.66 3.08 -13.22
C LEU A 197 21.95 2.32 -12.89
N ASP A 198 23.09 3.01 -12.99
CA ASP A 198 24.38 2.42 -12.67
C ASP A 198 24.80 2.80 -11.24
N ILE A 199 25.23 1.80 -10.47
CA ILE A 199 25.85 1.98 -9.16
C ILE A 199 27.36 1.76 -9.30
N PRO A 200 28.19 2.74 -8.91
CA PRO A 200 29.65 2.61 -8.94
C PRO A 200 30.10 1.38 -8.14
N GLY A 201 30.86 0.50 -8.77
CA GLY A 201 31.41 -0.70 -8.14
C GLY A 201 30.57 -1.98 -8.30
N VAL A 202 29.42 -1.93 -8.98
CA VAL A 202 28.70 -3.13 -9.44
C VAL A 202 29.05 -3.35 -10.90
N THR A 203 30.03 -4.20 -11.17
CA THR A 203 30.50 -4.50 -12.53
C THR A 203 29.84 -5.75 -13.12
N ASN A 204 29.36 -6.67 -12.28
CA ASN A 204 28.68 -7.91 -12.69
C ASN A 204 27.29 -8.05 -12.06
N GLU A 205 26.39 -8.78 -12.74
CA GLU A 205 25.03 -9.10 -12.25
C GLU A 205 25.00 -9.93 -10.95
N ASP A 206 26.14 -10.47 -10.49
CA ASP A 206 26.27 -11.19 -9.22
C ASP A 206 26.74 -10.29 -8.05
N GLU A 207 27.16 -9.05 -8.34
CA GLU A 207 27.70 -8.09 -7.37
C GLU A 207 26.65 -7.14 -6.79
N HIS A 208 25.41 -7.14 -7.30
CA HIS A 208 24.31 -6.31 -6.78
C HIS A 208 24.00 -6.58 -5.31
N ILE A 209 24.35 -7.77 -4.79
CA ILE A 209 24.17 -8.10 -3.38
C ILE A 209 25.16 -7.33 -2.48
N GLN A 210 26.29 -6.86 -3.01
CA GLN A 210 27.34 -6.24 -2.20
C GLN A 210 26.90 -4.91 -1.60
N TRP A 211 26.29 -4.01 -2.38
CA TRP A 211 25.75 -2.76 -1.85
C TRP A 211 24.54 -3.00 -0.93
N MET A 212 23.74 -4.02 -1.22
CA MET A 212 22.58 -4.39 -0.39
C MET A 212 22.99 -4.87 1.00
N LYS A 213 24.10 -5.62 1.08
CA LYS A 213 24.67 -6.12 2.35
C LYS A 213 25.14 -4.99 3.28
N VAL A 214 25.44 -3.81 2.75
CA VAL A 214 25.76 -2.61 3.54
C VAL A 214 24.55 -2.18 4.38
N PHE A 215 23.34 -2.28 3.82
CA PHE A 215 22.10 -1.92 4.50
C PHE A 215 21.54 -3.06 5.35
N SER A 216 21.68 -4.31 4.89
CA SER A 216 21.19 -5.48 5.61
C SER A 216 22.07 -6.70 5.33
N SER A 217 22.84 -7.13 6.34
CA SER A 217 23.68 -8.33 6.25
C SER A 217 22.91 -9.63 6.05
N THR A 218 21.61 -9.64 6.35
CA THR A 218 20.72 -10.81 6.27
C THR A 218 20.06 -10.99 4.90
N ILE A 219 20.26 -10.07 3.96
CA ILE A 219 19.62 -10.16 2.64
C ILE A 219 20.29 -11.24 1.79
N THR A 220 19.47 -12.11 1.20
CA THR A 220 19.89 -13.19 0.31
C THR A 220 19.23 -13.02 -1.06
N ASN A 221 19.87 -13.51 -2.12
CA ASN A 221 19.32 -13.45 -3.48
C ASN A 221 17.93 -14.09 -3.59
N ASP A 222 17.73 -15.23 -2.91
CA ASP A 222 16.43 -15.92 -2.86
C ASP A 222 15.31 -15.04 -2.30
N ILE A 223 15.55 -14.34 -1.18
CA ILE A 223 14.58 -13.40 -0.58
C ILE A 223 14.28 -12.25 -1.56
N LEU A 224 15.31 -11.69 -2.20
CA LEU A 224 15.16 -10.61 -3.17
C LEU A 224 14.30 -11.04 -4.35
N VAL A 225 14.58 -12.21 -4.94
CA VAL A 225 13.82 -12.77 -6.06
C VAL A 225 12.38 -13.04 -5.64
N GLN A 226 12.15 -13.62 -4.46
CA GLN A 226 10.79 -13.86 -3.97
C GLN A 226 9.99 -12.57 -3.84
N ILE A 227 10.55 -11.52 -3.24
CA ILE A 227 9.86 -10.23 -3.10
C ILE A 227 9.54 -9.64 -4.49
N ILE A 228 10.52 -9.60 -5.40
CA ILE A 228 10.33 -9.03 -6.74
C ILE A 228 9.32 -9.84 -7.56
N THR A 229 9.38 -11.16 -7.50
CA THR A 229 8.39 -12.03 -8.16
C THR A 229 6.99 -11.73 -7.64
N ARG A 230 6.82 -11.55 -6.32
CA ARG A 230 5.53 -11.20 -5.72
C ARG A 230 5.02 -9.82 -6.15
N ILE A 231 5.89 -8.81 -6.18
CA ILE A 231 5.56 -7.47 -6.70
C ILE A 231 5.13 -7.58 -8.17
N ASN A 232 5.86 -8.33 -8.99
CA ASN A 232 5.52 -8.51 -10.40
C ASN A 232 4.19 -9.28 -10.58
N THR A 233 3.90 -10.28 -9.74
CA THR A 233 2.59 -10.95 -9.77
C THR A 233 1.47 -9.99 -9.38
N LEU A 234 1.71 -9.11 -8.40
CA LEU A 234 0.75 -8.09 -8.01
C LEU A 234 0.40 -7.18 -9.20
N TYR A 235 1.40 -6.61 -9.89
CA TYR A 235 1.15 -5.75 -11.04
C TYR A 235 0.42 -6.47 -12.18
N LYS A 236 0.74 -7.75 -12.45
CA LYS A 236 -0.02 -8.57 -13.41
C LYS A 236 -1.48 -8.79 -12.97
N HIS A 237 -1.76 -8.84 -11.68
CA HIS A 237 -3.13 -8.95 -11.16
C HIS A 237 -3.90 -7.64 -11.28
N VAL A 238 -3.23 -6.52 -11.02
CA VAL A 238 -3.80 -5.17 -11.19
C VAL A 238 -4.22 -4.95 -12.64
N GLU A 239 -3.32 -5.22 -13.59
CA GLU A 239 -3.55 -5.04 -15.03
C GLU A 239 -4.81 -5.78 -15.50
N ARG A 240 -4.93 -7.07 -15.15
CA ARG A 240 -6.13 -7.87 -15.49
C ARG A 240 -7.40 -7.33 -14.85
N THR A 241 -7.33 -6.83 -13.62
CA THR A 241 -8.51 -6.30 -12.92
C THR A 241 -9.01 -5.01 -13.60
N LEU A 242 -8.09 -4.17 -14.07
CA LEU A 242 -8.41 -2.95 -14.82
C LEU A 242 -9.02 -3.26 -16.19
N GLU A 243 -8.48 -4.24 -16.92
CA GLU A 243 -9.03 -4.71 -18.21
C GLU A 243 -10.48 -5.19 -18.07
N HIS A 244 -10.77 -6.03 -17.06
CA HIS A 244 -12.12 -6.52 -16.80
C HIS A 244 -13.09 -5.39 -16.42
N SER A 245 -12.65 -4.39 -15.63
CA SER A 245 -13.49 -3.24 -15.26
C SER A 245 -13.81 -2.32 -16.45
N SER A 246 -12.91 -2.27 -17.43
CA SER A 246 -13.07 -1.49 -18.67
C SER A 246 -14.12 -2.11 -19.58
N LEU A 247 -14.10 -3.45 -19.69
CA LEU A 247 -15.08 -4.23 -20.47
C LEU A 247 -16.50 -4.17 -19.87
N THR A 248 -16.63 -4.06 -18.55
CA THR A 248 -17.94 -3.93 -17.88
C THR A 248 -18.54 -2.52 -17.96
N LYS A 249 -17.75 -1.49 -18.29
CA LYS A 249 -18.24 -0.11 -18.47
C LYS A 249 -18.63 0.20 -19.93
N SER A 250 -18.31 -0.69 -20.87
CA SER A 250 -18.67 -0.59 -22.29
C SER A 250 -19.98 -1.29 -22.68
N HIS A 251 -20.74 -1.77 -21.70
CA HIS A 251 -22.10 -2.32 -21.84
C HIS A 251 -23.05 -1.59 -20.89
#